data_AF-A0A432PXP2-F1
#
_entry.id   AF-A0A432PXP2-F1
#
_cell.length_a   1.000
_cell.length_b   1.000
_cell.length_c   1.000
_cell.angle_alpha   90.00
_cell.angle_beta   90.00
_cell.angle_gamma   90.00
#
_symmetry.space_group_name_H-M   'P 1'
#
loop_
_entity.id
_entity.type
_entity.pdbx_description
1 polymer ?
#
loop_
_entity_poly.entity_id
_entity_poly.type
_entity_poly.pdbx_seq_one_letter_code
_entity_poly.pdbx_strand_id
1 'polypeptide(L)'
;MPAMFTSEGKITGVPGNYPLTAENLFRVGLALCTLWILDKEVEKPTLSIPEANFVTLSLAVGFMNAGGNVEKGSNGDVKLSLVKGEKWTLEFFPLSDVDVKKLESILFGRASIPRKVGEEIGIFTC
;
A
#
# COMPACT_ATOMS: atom_id res chain seq x y z
N MET A 1 -18.81 4.70 8.18
CA MET A 1 -18.06 3.91 7.19
C MET A 1 -16.82 3.39 7.91
N PRO A 2 -16.43 2.11 7.80
CA PRO A 2 -15.12 1.71 8.30
C PRO A 2 -14.08 2.50 7.51
N ALA A 3 -13.33 3.35 8.19
CA ALA A 3 -12.25 4.15 7.62
C ALA A 3 -10.95 3.63 8.22
N MET A 4 -10.00 3.31 7.34
CA MET A 4 -8.65 2.90 7.76
C MET A 4 -7.73 4.11 7.83
N PHE A 5 -8.01 5.12 7.02
CA PHE A 5 -7.26 6.35 6.97
C PHE A 5 -7.79 7.36 7.99
N THR A 6 -6.88 8.09 8.62
CA THR A 6 -7.23 9.27 9.41
C THR A 6 -7.71 10.40 8.50
N SER A 7 -8.22 11.49 9.08
CA SER A 7 -8.58 12.71 8.34
C SER A 7 -7.41 13.34 7.57
N GLU A 8 -6.17 12.94 7.88
CA GLU A 8 -4.96 13.40 7.20
C GLU A 8 -4.47 12.41 6.13
N GLY A 9 -5.25 11.37 5.80
CA GLY A 9 -4.83 10.38 4.81
C GLY A 9 -3.70 9.45 5.28
N LYS A 10 -3.56 9.26 6.60
CA LYS A 10 -2.53 8.40 7.21
C LYS A 10 -3.15 7.13 7.80
N ILE A 11 -2.35 6.06 7.93
CA ILE A 11 -2.75 4.85 8.66
C ILE A 11 -1.95 4.77 9.95
N THR A 12 -2.63 4.72 11.10
CA THR A 12 -1.97 4.65 12.41
C THR A 12 -2.39 3.39 13.17
N GLY A 13 -1.45 2.69 13.80
CA GLY A 13 -1.77 1.50 14.59
C GLY A 13 -0.56 0.88 15.29
N VAL A 14 -0.79 -0.19 16.04
CA VAL A 14 0.28 -1.01 16.63
C VAL A 14 0.60 -2.14 15.64
N PRO A 15 1.86 -2.34 15.20
CA PRO A 15 2.22 -3.45 14.32
C PRO A 15 1.71 -4.80 14.85
N GLY A 16 1.03 -5.56 14.01
CA GLY A 16 0.41 -6.84 14.38
C GLY A 16 -1.06 -6.75 14.81
N ASN A 17 -1.55 -5.56 15.17
CA ASN A 17 -2.95 -5.31 15.49
C ASN A 17 -3.64 -4.53 14.35
N TYR A 18 -4.95 -4.65 14.22
CA TYR A 18 -5.70 -3.83 13.24
C TYR A 18 -5.44 -2.32 13.48
N PRO A 19 -5.17 -1.52 12.43
CA PRO A 19 -5.17 -1.87 11.00
C PRO A 19 -3.83 -2.42 10.45
N LEU A 20 -2.77 -2.50 11.25
CA LEU A 20 -1.43 -2.95 10.85
C LEU A 20 -1.19 -4.46 11.04
N THR A 21 -2.19 -5.29 10.75
CA THR A 21 -1.96 -6.75 10.63
C THR A 21 -1.36 -7.08 9.26
N ALA A 22 -0.72 -8.25 9.13
CA ALA A 22 -0.16 -8.69 7.86
C ALA A 22 -1.22 -8.74 6.74
N GLU A 23 -2.40 -9.28 7.04
CA GLU A 23 -3.51 -9.38 6.09
C GLU A 23 -4.05 -8.02 5.64
N ASN A 24 -4.23 -7.09 6.57
CA ASN A 24 -4.74 -5.75 6.24
C ASN A 24 -3.71 -4.98 5.43
N LEU A 25 -2.43 -5.04 5.79
CA LEU A 25 -1.35 -4.40 5.05
C LEU A 25 -1.18 -5.00 3.64
N PHE A 26 -1.30 -6.32 3.51
CA PHE A 26 -1.36 -6.98 2.21
C PHE A 26 -2.51 -6.42 1.36
N ARG A 27 -3.71 -6.30 1.92
CA ARG A 27 -4.86 -5.74 1.22
C ARG A 27 -4.66 -4.27 0.85
N VAL A 28 -4.02 -3.48 1.70
CA VAL A 28 -3.60 -2.08 1.42
C VAL A 28 -2.64 -2.02 0.24
N GLY A 29 -1.58 -2.83 0.24
CA GLY A 29 -0.62 -2.86 -0.87
C GLY A 29 -1.30 -3.23 -2.20
N LEU A 30 -2.17 -4.23 -2.17
CA LEU A 30 -2.92 -4.68 -3.36
C LEU A 30 -3.84 -3.58 -3.90
N ALA A 31 -4.60 -2.91 -3.03
CA ALA A 31 -5.49 -1.82 -3.40
C ALA A 31 -4.72 -0.58 -3.92
N LEU A 32 -3.58 -0.27 -3.30
CA LEU A 32 -2.72 0.85 -3.67
C LEU A 32 -2.17 0.66 -5.08
N CYS A 33 -1.57 -0.49 -5.38
CA CYS A 33 -1.08 -0.78 -6.73
C CYS A 33 -2.23 -0.77 -7.77
N THR A 34 -3.39 -1.33 -7.42
CA THR A 34 -4.57 -1.34 -8.30
C THR A 34 -5.04 0.08 -8.63
N LEU A 35 -5.05 0.99 -7.64
CA LEU A 35 -5.40 2.38 -7.86
C LEU A 35 -4.44 3.04 -8.88
N TRP A 36 -3.14 2.79 -8.79
CA TRP A 36 -2.17 3.37 -9.73
C TRP A 36 -2.34 2.82 -11.15
N ILE A 37 -2.58 1.52 -11.28
CA ILE A 37 -2.79 0.90 -12.59
C ILE A 37 -4.05 1.46 -13.26
N LEU A 38 -5.17 1.58 -12.51
CA LEU A 38 -6.46 1.95 -13.08
C LEU A 38 -6.69 3.46 -13.20
N ASP A 39 -6.27 4.24 -12.20
CA ASP A 39 -6.57 5.68 -12.12
C ASP A 39 -5.43 6.55 -12.62
N LYS A 40 -4.18 6.10 -12.46
CA LYS A 40 -2.99 6.83 -12.88
C LYS A 40 -2.40 6.31 -14.19
N GLU A 41 -2.98 5.25 -14.74
CA GLU A 41 -2.56 4.61 -16.00
C GLU A 41 -1.08 4.19 -16.00
N VAL A 42 -0.54 3.86 -14.81
CA VAL A 42 0.83 3.34 -14.67
C VAL A 42 0.78 1.82 -14.66
N GLU A 43 1.11 1.18 -15.78
CA GLU A 43 0.97 -0.27 -15.93
C GLU A 43 1.78 -1.08 -14.91
N LYS A 44 2.98 -0.60 -14.55
CA LYS A 44 3.89 -1.26 -13.61
C LYS A 44 4.40 -0.27 -12.56
N PRO A 45 3.55 0.13 -11.59
CA PRO A 45 3.92 1.15 -10.63
C PRO A 45 4.99 0.63 -9.67
N THR A 46 5.78 1.54 -9.12
CA THR A 46 6.85 1.22 -8.18
C THR A 46 6.58 1.88 -6.83
N LEU A 47 6.56 1.08 -5.76
CA LEU A 47 6.49 1.55 -4.38
C LEU A 47 7.91 1.62 -3.79
N SER A 48 8.32 2.81 -3.34
CA SER A 48 9.49 2.98 -2.49
C SER A 48 9.14 2.82 -1.02
N ILE A 49 9.82 1.91 -0.33
CA ILE A 49 9.76 1.76 1.12
C ILE A 49 11.04 2.32 1.79
N PRO A 50 10.94 2.90 2.99
CA PRO A 50 12.09 3.51 3.66
C PRO A 50 13.02 2.46 4.28
N GLU A 51 12.48 1.30 4.64
CA GLU A 51 13.19 0.20 5.29
C GLU A 51 12.42 -1.11 5.18
N ALA A 52 13.09 -2.24 5.42
CA ALA A 52 12.48 -3.56 5.44
C ALA A 52 12.14 -3.98 6.87
N ASN A 53 10.86 -4.04 7.21
CA ASN A 53 10.35 -4.54 8.48
C ASN A 53 8.99 -5.23 8.28
N PHE A 54 8.40 -5.77 9.36
CA PHE A 54 7.11 -6.47 9.29
C PHE A 54 6.02 -5.67 8.54
N VAL A 55 5.90 -4.38 8.84
CA VAL A 55 4.85 -3.53 8.28
C VAL A 55 5.10 -3.25 6.80
N THR A 56 6.32 -2.81 6.46
CA THR A 56 6.66 -2.44 5.08
C THR A 56 6.69 -3.64 4.15
N LEU A 57 7.18 -4.79 4.62
CA LEU A 57 7.21 -6.03 3.83
C LEU A 57 5.81 -6.65 3.67
N SER A 58 4.95 -6.63 4.71
CA SER A 58 3.56 -7.09 4.56
C SER A 58 2.80 -6.29 3.49
N LEU A 59 3.05 -4.98 3.46
CA LEU A 59 2.49 -4.10 2.43
C LEU A 59 3.11 -4.35 1.06
N ALA A 60 4.42 -4.51 0.99
CA ALA A 60 5.15 -4.79 -0.25
C ALA A 60 4.65 -6.06 -0.94
N VAL A 61 4.38 -7.12 -0.19
CA VAL A 61 3.83 -8.38 -0.73
C VAL A 61 2.48 -8.14 -1.42
N GLY A 62 1.62 -7.30 -0.83
CA GLY A 62 0.35 -6.90 -1.45
C GLY A 62 0.55 -6.13 -2.75
N PHE A 63 1.45 -5.16 -2.74
CA PHE A 63 1.75 -4.31 -3.90
C PHE A 63 2.30 -5.14 -5.07
N MET A 64 3.24 -6.05 -4.81
CA MET A 64 3.78 -6.98 -5.80
C MET A 64 2.73 -7.92 -6.38
N ASN A 65 1.80 -8.41 -5.56
CA ASN A 65 0.74 -9.31 -6.01
C ASN A 65 -0.30 -8.63 -6.92
N ALA A 66 -0.36 -7.30 -6.95
CA ALA A 66 -1.14 -6.55 -7.93
C ALA A 66 -0.35 -6.22 -9.22
N GLY A 67 0.95 -6.55 -9.28
CA GLY A 67 1.81 -6.40 -10.45
C GLY A 67 2.83 -5.25 -10.35
N GLY A 68 2.81 -4.46 -9.27
CA GLY A 68 3.74 -3.35 -9.06
C GLY A 68 5.06 -3.79 -8.44
N ASN A 69 6.15 -3.08 -8.74
CA ASN A 69 7.45 -3.35 -8.14
C ASN A 69 7.60 -2.64 -6.79
N VAL A 70 8.54 -3.11 -5.98
CA VAL A 70 8.89 -2.47 -4.71
C VAL A 70 10.40 -2.31 -4.63
N GLU A 71 10.85 -1.11 -4.27
CA GLU A 71 12.26 -0.81 -4.02
C GLU A 71 12.45 -0.22 -2.62
N LYS A 72 13.63 -0.43 -2.04
CA LYS A 72 14.06 0.34 -0.88
C LYS A 72 14.73 1.63 -1.37
N GLY A 73 14.18 2.79 -1.03
CA GLY A 73 14.70 4.06 -1.54
C GLY A 73 13.65 5.15 -1.62
N SER A 74 13.74 5.99 -2.65
CA SER A 74 12.92 7.19 -2.79
C SER A 74 12.50 7.53 -4.23
N ASN A 75 12.69 6.63 -5.20
CA ASN A 75 12.50 6.92 -6.63
C ASN A 75 11.23 6.32 -7.25
N GLY A 76 10.36 5.70 -6.46
CA GLY A 76 9.11 5.10 -6.90
C GLY A 76 8.00 6.10 -7.16
N ASP A 77 7.01 5.67 -7.95
CA ASP A 77 5.76 6.38 -8.21
C ASP A 77 4.96 6.63 -6.94
N VAL A 78 5.10 5.72 -5.96
CA VAL A 78 4.53 5.83 -4.63
C VAL A 78 5.64 5.73 -3.61
N LYS A 79 5.65 6.61 -2.61
CA LYS A 79 6.64 6.65 -1.54
C LYS A 79 5.93 6.45 -0.21
N LEU A 80 6.42 5.51 0.59
CA LEU A 80 5.96 5.31 1.96
C LEU A 80 6.87 6.10 2.92
N SER A 81 6.28 6.99 3.70
CA SER A 81 6.88 7.51 4.92
C SER A 81 6.41 6.68 6.11
N LEU A 82 7.32 6.36 7.03
CA LEU A 82 7.04 5.57 8.22
C LEU A 82 7.59 6.27 9.46
N VAL A 83 6.69 6.61 10.39
CA VAL A 83 7.05 7.14 11.71
C VAL A 83 6.79 6.05 12.75
N LYS A 84 7.85 5.65 13.48
CA LYS A 84 7.78 4.63 14.53
C LYS A 84 7.55 5.25 15.91
N GLY A 85 6.89 4.49 16.78
CA GLY A 85 6.59 4.84 18.17
C GLY A 85 5.81 3.71 18.84
N GLU A 86 5.05 4.01 19.89
CA GLU A 86 4.06 3.07 20.47
C GLU A 86 3.00 2.67 19.42
N LYS A 87 2.53 3.67 18.67
CA LYS A 87 1.77 3.49 17.44
C LYS A 87 2.62 3.98 16.27
N TRP A 88 2.63 3.19 15.21
CA TRP A 88 3.32 3.52 13.96
C TRP A 88 2.35 4.24 13.04
N THR A 89 2.87 5.19 12.28
CA THR A 89 2.09 5.97 11.30
C THR A 89 2.69 5.82 9.92
N LEU A 90 1.86 5.40 8.97
CA LEU A 90 2.19 5.25 7.57
C LEU A 90 1.53 6.39 6.78
N GLU A 91 2.29 6.97 5.88
CA GLU A 91 1.83 8.03 4.98
C GLU A 91 2.35 7.74 3.58
N PHE A 92 1.50 7.83 2.56
CA PHE A 92 1.86 7.51 1.18
C PHE A 92 1.82 8.77 0.32
N PHE A 93 2.80 8.90 -0.57
CA PHE A 93 2.93 10.06 -1.45
C PHE A 93 3.21 9.65 -2.90
N PRO A 94 2.61 10.31 -3.91
CA PRO A 94 1.55 11.31 -3.78
C PRO A 94 0.17 10.63 -3.62
N LEU A 95 -0.59 11.00 -2.60
CA LEU A 95 -2.02 10.68 -2.47
C LEU A 95 -2.79 11.95 -2.13
N SER A 96 -3.77 12.31 -2.96
CA SER A 96 -4.75 13.36 -2.64
C SER A 96 -5.92 12.80 -1.82
N ASP A 97 -6.74 13.67 -1.21
CA ASP A 97 -7.96 13.27 -0.50
C ASP A 97 -8.92 12.45 -1.39
N VAL A 98 -8.96 12.77 -2.69
CA VAL A 98 -9.77 12.03 -3.67
C VAL A 98 -9.21 10.63 -3.87
N ASP A 99 -7.88 10.50 -3.94
CA ASP A 99 -7.21 9.20 -4.07
C ASP A 99 -7.41 8.33 -2.83
N VAL A 100 -7.37 8.92 -1.64
CA VAL A 100 -7.68 8.22 -0.37
C VAL A 100 -9.09 7.66 -0.40
N LYS A 101 -10.09 8.45 -0.83
CA LYS A 101 -11.48 7.96 -0.96
C LYS A 101 -11.62 6.82 -1.97
N LYS A 102 -10.93 6.90 -3.11
CA LYS A 102 -10.90 5.81 -4.10
C LYS A 102 -10.26 4.55 -3.52
N LEU A 103 -9.14 4.71 -2.80
CA LEU A 103 -8.44 3.62 -2.15
C LEU A 103 -9.30 2.94 -1.09
N GLU A 104 -9.98 3.70 -0.23
CA GLU A 104 -10.94 3.16 0.74
C GLU A 104 -12.12 2.45 0.07
N SER A 105 -12.61 2.97 -1.07
CA SER A 105 -13.65 2.31 -1.85
C SER A 105 -13.20 0.95 -2.39
N ILE A 106 -11.93 0.81 -2.79
CA ILE A 106 -11.36 -0.49 -3.21
C ILE A 106 -11.20 -1.41 -2.00
N LEU A 107 -10.70 -0.89 -0.87
CA LEU A 107 -10.45 -1.67 0.33
C LEU A 107 -11.71 -2.26 0.95
N PHE A 108 -12.75 -1.45 1.12
CA PHE A 108 -14.00 -1.86 1.77
C PHE A 108 -15.09 -2.29 0.79
N GLY A 109 -14.79 -2.23 -0.51
CA GLY A 109 -15.64 -2.79 -1.56
C GLY A 109 -15.83 -4.29 -1.37
N ARG A 110 -17.01 -4.78 -1.79
CA ARG A 110 -17.32 -6.22 -1.84
C ARG A 110 -16.67 -6.92 -3.04
N ALA A 111 -16.26 -6.14 -4.04
CA ALA A 111 -15.58 -6.66 -5.22
C ALA A 111 -14.22 -7.26 -4.83
N SER A 112 -13.85 -8.37 -5.47
CA SER A 112 -12.50 -8.90 -5.35
C SER A 112 -11.51 -7.92 -5.97
N ILE A 113 -10.40 -7.66 -5.29
CA ILE A 113 -9.29 -6.91 -5.86
C ILE A 113 -8.47 -7.89 -6.72
N PRO A 114 -8.30 -7.65 -8.03
CA PRO A 114 -7.55 -8.54 -8.92
C PRO A 114 -6.12 -8.80 -8.43
N ARG A 115 -5.61 -10.00 -8.72
CA ARG A 115 -4.25 -10.42 -8.36
C ARG A 115 -3.55 -10.99 -9.60
N LYS A 116 -2.26 -10.71 -9.71
CA LYS A 116 -1.36 -11.26 -10.72
C LYS A 116 -0.77 -12.59 -10.23
N VAL A 117 -0.32 -13.42 -11.16
CA VAL A 117 0.27 -14.73 -10.87
C VAL A 117 1.50 -14.98 -11.75
N GLY A 118 2.39 -15.87 -11.31
CA GLY A 118 3.59 -16.21 -12.07
C GLY A 118 4.51 -15.02 -12.28
N GLU A 119 5.00 -14.85 -13.51
CA GLU A 119 5.96 -13.79 -13.89
C GLU A 119 5.36 -12.38 -13.91
N GLU A 120 4.03 -12.25 -13.83
CA GLU A 120 3.36 -10.96 -13.74
C GLU A 120 3.41 -10.35 -12.32
N ILE A 121 3.82 -11.13 -11.31
CA ILE A 121 4.02 -10.62 -9.95
C ILE A 121 5.24 -9.68 -9.96
N GLY A 122 5.10 -8.52 -9.31
CA GLY A 122 6.18 -7.55 -9.20
C GLY A 122 7.37 -8.05 -8.39
N ILE A 123 8.51 -7.37 -8.54
CA ILE A 123 9.76 -7.73 -7.85
C ILE A 123 10.07 -6.81 -6.68
N PHE A 124 10.85 -7.31 -5.74
CA PHE A 124 11.41 -6.54 -4.62
C PHE A 124 12.91 -6.32 -4.83
N THR A 125 13.38 -5.07 -4.70
CA THR A 125 14.81 -4.71 -4.77
C THR A 125 15.25 -3.95 -3.53
N CYS A 126 16.39 -4.36 -2.95
CA CYS A 126 16.98 -3.79 -1.73
C CYS A 126 17.92 -2.63 -2.02
#